data_AF-A0A5B7I8W6-F1
#
_entry.id   AF-A0A5B7I8W6-F1
#
_cell.length_a   1.000
_cell.length_b   1.000
_cell.length_c   1.000
_cell.angle_alpha   90.00
_cell.angle_beta   90.00
_cell.angle_gamma   90.00
#
_symmetry.space_group_name_H-M   'P 1'
#
loop_
_entity.id
_entity.type
_entity.pdbx_description
1 polymer ?
#
loop_
_entity_poly.entity_id
_entity_poly.type
_entity_poly.pdbx_seq_one_letter_code
_entity_poly.pdbx_strand_id
1 'polypeptide(L)'
;MPKLQKIDLSNNAITKVYERAFAFPKHDASGLVVDLSNNAITSIEAGMLEGVRVCSFDLRNNYLISLPEAVYRPIIDFTAASAVFWTKNNPFDCDSRFCWIATNQTVSETFNTVLCDNLGNRTVEAITPDCLIPSNITTPRYSRSLGHPLRPVSFRKSQVSTAVRNLRRPSLWRP
;
A
#
# COMPACT_ATOMS: atom_id res chain seq x y z
N MET A 1 0.16 -9.54 34.30
CA MET A 1 -0.58 -8.57 33.45
C MET A 1 -0.75 -9.18 32.07
N PRO A 2 -1.94 -9.10 31.43
CA PRO A 2 -2.12 -9.60 30.08
C PRO A 2 -1.29 -8.76 29.10
N LYS A 3 -0.56 -9.44 28.20
CA LYS A 3 0.21 -8.80 27.14
C LYS A 3 -0.72 -8.51 25.96
N LEU A 4 -0.54 -7.38 25.29
CA LEU A 4 -1.33 -7.07 24.09
C LEU A 4 -1.06 -8.11 23.00
N GLN A 5 -2.10 -8.73 22.44
CA GLN A 5 -1.97 -9.76 21.41
C GLN A 5 -2.57 -9.35 20.07
N LYS A 6 -3.60 -8.50 20.09
CA LYS A 6 -4.29 -8.06 18.89
C LYS A 6 -4.63 -6.57 18.98
N ILE A 7 -4.37 -5.87 17.89
CA ILE A 7 -4.90 -4.54 17.60
C ILE A 7 -5.80 -4.70 16.38
N ASP A 8 -7.10 -4.43 16.55
CA ASP A 8 -8.07 -4.46 15.45
C ASP A 8 -8.45 -3.03 15.09
N LEU A 9 -7.98 -2.58 13.93
CA LEU A 9 -8.28 -1.29 13.32
C LEU A 9 -8.94 -1.48 11.95
N SER A 10 -9.49 -2.67 11.69
CA SER A 10 -10.15 -2.98 10.43
C SER A 10 -11.40 -2.13 10.23
N ASN A 11 -11.80 -1.92 8.97
CA ASN A 11 -13.04 -1.21 8.60
C ASN A 11 -13.10 0.25 9.09
N ASN A 12 -11.98 0.96 8.97
CA ASN A 12 -11.88 2.38 9.31
C ASN A 12 -11.52 3.23 8.06
N ALA A 13 -11.22 4.51 8.28
CA ALA A 13 -10.81 5.45 7.23
C ALA A 13 -9.32 5.82 7.33
N ILE A 14 -8.47 4.91 7.81
CA ILE A 14 -7.03 5.18 7.97
C ILE A 14 -6.40 5.30 6.58
N THR A 15 -5.71 6.40 6.32
CA THR A 15 -5.06 6.66 5.01
C THR A 15 -3.55 6.48 5.03
N LYS A 16 -2.92 6.54 6.21
CA LYS A 16 -1.47 6.48 6.38
C LYS A 16 -1.12 5.79 7.69
N VAL A 17 -0.03 5.05 7.69
CA VAL A 17 0.60 4.51 8.91
C VAL A 17 1.96 5.20 9.05
N TYR A 18 2.11 5.98 10.12
CA TYR A 18 3.33 6.74 10.38
C TYR A 18 4.40 5.88 11.07
N GLU A 19 5.63 6.40 11.06
CA GLU A 19 6.72 5.88 11.84
C GLU A 19 6.28 5.69 13.30
N ARG A 20 6.70 4.56 13.90
CA ARG A 20 6.41 4.19 15.28
C ARG A 20 4.92 4.09 15.68
N ALA A 21 3.98 4.10 14.73
CA ALA A 21 2.54 3.96 15.00
C ALA A 21 2.20 2.69 15.81
N PHE A 22 2.99 1.62 15.62
CA PHE A 22 2.89 0.36 16.37
C PHE A 22 4.21 0.01 17.05
N ALA A 23 5.02 1.01 17.42
CA ALA A 23 6.23 0.77 18.19
C ALA A 23 5.87 0.53 19.67
N PHE A 24 6.04 -0.72 20.11
CA PHE A 24 5.85 -1.10 21.51
C PHE A 24 7.18 -1.56 22.12
N PRO A 25 8.11 -0.63 22.39
CA PRO A 25 9.38 -0.97 23.02
C PRO A 25 9.08 -1.59 24.40
N LYS A 26 9.62 -2.79 24.65
CA LYS A 26 9.38 -3.66 25.83
C LYS A 26 8.13 -4.55 25.78
N HIS A 27 7.45 -4.63 24.63
CA HIS A 27 6.43 -5.65 24.43
C HIS A 27 7.10 -6.99 24.15
N ASP A 28 7.05 -7.88 25.14
CA ASP A 28 7.64 -9.22 25.13
C ASP A 28 6.60 -10.30 24.75
N ALA A 29 5.51 -9.92 24.07
CA ALA A 29 4.56 -10.89 23.54
C ALA A 29 5.03 -11.32 22.15
N SER A 30 5.26 -12.62 22.00
CA SER A 30 5.39 -13.24 20.69
C SER A 30 4.03 -13.17 19.98
N GLY A 31 3.95 -12.51 18.82
CA GLY A 31 2.79 -12.63 17.93
C GLY A 31 1.76 -11.51 18.05
N LEU A 32 2.17 -10.24 18.12
CA LEU A 32 1.23 -9.13 17.96
C LEU A 32 0.55 -9.20 16.58
N VAL A 33 -0.78 -9.30 16.56
CA VAL A 33 -1.57 -9.21 15.34
C VAL A 33 -2.09 -7.78 15.20
N VAL A 34 -1.82 -7.14 14.07
CA VAL A 34 -2.36 -5.82 13.74
C VAL A 34 -3.23 -5.96 12.49
N ASP A 35 -4.53 -5.79 12.65
CA ASP A 35 -5.49 -5.82 11.56
C ASP A 35 -5.79 -4.40 11.10
N LEU A 36 -5.31 -4.05 9.90
CA LEU A 36 -5.56 -2.78 9.22
C LEU A 36 -6.38 -2.99 7.94
N SER A 37 -7.02 -4.15 7.81
CA SER A 37 -7.77 -4.48 6.60
C SER A 37 -8.98 -3.57 6.40
N ASN A 38 -9.41 -3.39 5.15
CA ASN A 38 -10.58 -2.58 4.81
C ASN A 38 -10.44 -1.12 5.30
N ASN A 39 -9.33 -0.48 4.93
CA ASN A 39 -9.05 0.92 5.20
C ASN A 39 -8.77 1.66 3.87
N ALA A 40 -8.25 2.88 3.96
CA ALA A 40 -7.89 3.70 2.82
C ALA A 40 -6.36 3.90 2.70
N ILE A 41 -5.54 2.96 3.20
CA ILE A 41 -4.10 3.18 3.38
C ILE A 41 -3.40 3.26 2.02
N THR A 42 -2.70 4.37 1.78
CA THR A 42 -1.89 4.59 0.58
C THR A 42 -0.39 4.52 0.84
N SER A 43 0.04 4.67 2.10
CA SER A 43 1.46 4.69 2.48
C SER A 43 1.69 4.23 3.91
N ILE A 44 2.81 3.54 4.11
CA ILE A 44 3.33 3.10 5.40
C ILE A 44 4.77 3.57 5.51
N GLU A 45 5.12 4.22 6.62
CA GLU A 45 6.47 4.71 6.86
C GLU A 45 7.37 3.63 7.48
N ALA A 46 8.68 3.76 7.25
CA ALA A 46 9.67 2.89 7.88
C ALA A 46 9.64 3.08 9.42
N GLY A 47 10.02 2.05 10.16
CA GLY A 47 10.01 2.10 11.63
C GLY A 47 8.62 2.01 12.27
N MET A 48 7.54 1.75 11.51
CA MET A 48 6.19 1.61 12.06
C MET A 48 6.06 0.50 13.13
N LEU A 49 6.91 -0.52 13.07
CA LEU A 49 6.99 -1.66 14.02
C LEU A 49 8.26 -1.67 14.88
N GLU A 50 8.90 -0.52 15.07
CA GLU A 50 10.17 -0.47 15.80
C GLU A 50 10.09 -1.15 17.18
N GLY A 51 10.98 -2.13 17.40
CA GLY A 51 11.11 -2.84 18.67
C GLY A 51 10.07 -3.94 18.92
N VAL A 52 9.20 -4.28 17.97
CA VAL A 52 8.18 -5.33 18.12
C VAL A 52 8.61 -6.63 17.46
N ARG A 53 8.61 -7.74 18.22
CA ARG A 53 9.01 -9.07 17.73
C ARG A 53 7.78 -9.88 17.28
N VAL A 54 7.90 -10.54 16.13
CA VAL A 54 6.91 -11.48 15.55
C VAL A 54 5.53 -10.84 15.40
N CYS A 55 5.17 -10.44 14.18
CA CYS A 55 3.90 -9.79 13.92
C CYS A 55 3.19 -10.39 12.70
N SER A 56 1.86 -10.44 12.80
CA SER A 56 0.99 -10.61 11.62
C SER A 56 0.34 -9.27 11.34
N PHE A 57 0.51 -8.77 10.12
CA PHE A 57 -0.05 -7.51 9.66
C PHE A 57 -1.03 -7.76 8.54
N ASP A 58 -2.30 -7.45 8.80
CA ASP A 58 -3.32 -7.52 7.77
C ASP A 58 -3.48 -6.17 7.08
N LEU A 59 -3.06 -6.09 5.82
CA LEU A 59 -3.13 -4.90 4.97
C LEU A 59 -4.13 -5.09 3.83
N ARG A 60 -4.96 -6.14 3.85
CA ARG A 60 -5.88 -6.46 2.75
C ARG A 60 -6.91 -5.35 2.55
N ASN A 61 -7.37 -5.18 1.31
CA ASN A 61 -8.40 -4.19 0.97
C ASN A 61 -7.97 -2.76 1.39
N ASN A 62 -6.84 -2.31 0.85
CA ASN A 62 -6.31 -0.96 0.99
C ASN A 62 -5.90 -0.42 -0.40
N TYR A 63 -5.17 0.70 -0.44
CA TYR A 63 -4.77 1.36 -1.68
C TYR A 63 -3.24 1.47 -1.81
N LEU A 64 -2.51 0.46 -1.31
CA LEU A 64 -1.07 0.39 -1.46
C LEU A 64 -0.71 0.10 -2.93
N ILE A 65 0.09 0.99 -3.52
CA ILE A 65 0.57 0.81 -4.90
C ILE A 65 1.93 0.11 -4.98
N SER A 66 2.66 0.06 -3.85
CA SER A 66 4.00 -0.52 -3.76
C SER A 66 4.28 -1.05 -2.36
N LEU A 67 5.29 -1.92 -2.23
CA LEU A 67 5.83 -2.39 -0.96
C LEU A 67 7.33 -2.02 -0.88
N PRO A 68 7.68 -0.82 -0.37
CA PRO A 68 9.07 -0.36 -0.40
C PRO A 68 9.99 -1.19 0.50
N GLU A 69 11.13 -1.62 -0.01
CA GLU A 69 12.11 -2.45 0.73
C GLU A 69 12.49 -1.84 2.08
N ALA A 70 12.75 -0.52 2.11
CA ALA A 70 13.14 0.20 3.34
C ALA A 70 12.09 0.12 4.48
N VAL A 71 10.82 -0.14 4.16
CA VAL A 71 9.74 -0.26 5.15
C VAL A 71 9.69 -1.68 5.71
N TYR A 72 9.75 -2.69 4.83
CA TYR A 72 9.45 -4.07 5.20
C TYR A 72 10.70 -4.92 5.50
N ARG A 73 11.83 -4.66 4.83
CA ARG A 73 13.07 -5.44 5.00
C ARG A 73 13.59 -5.43 6.44
N PRO A 74 13.64 -4.29 7.17
CA PRO A 74 14.06 -4.31 8.58
C PRO A 74 13.17 -5.21 9.46
N ILE A 75 11.87 -5.30 9.16
CA ILE A 75 10.93 -6.13 9.93
C ILE A 75 11.15 -7.61 9.61
N ILE A 76 11.32 -7.94 8.33
CA ILE A 76 11.60 -9.30 7.87
C ILE A 76 12.93 -9.79 8.47
N ASP A 77 13.99 -8.98 8.43
CA ASP A 77 15.29 -9.33 8.97
C ASP A 77 15.24 -9.48 10.50
N PHE A 78 14.60 -8.55 11.21
CA PHE A 78 14.44 -8.62 12.66
C PHE A 78 13.63 -9.82 13.14
N THR A 79 12.69 -10.29 12.33
CA THR A 79 11.84 -11.45 12.65
C THR A 79 12.36 -12.76 12.05
N ALA A 80 13.53 -12.77 11.42
CA ALA A 80 14.07 -13.92 10.69
C ALA A 80 13.03 -14.52 9.72
N ALA A 81 12.36 -13.67 8.95
CA ALA A 81 11.31 -14.00 7.99
C ALA A 81 10.05 -14.68 8.58
N SER A 82 9.84 -14.61 9.89
CA SER A 82 8.60 -15.13 10.53
C SER A 82 7.43 -14.13 10.52
N ALA A 83 7.67 -12.87 10.15
CA ALA A 83 6.59 -11.90 9.97
C ALA A 83 5.70 -12.29 8.77
N VAL A 84 4.39 -12.04 8.91
CA VAL A 84 3.41 -12.31 7.85
C VAL A 84 2.65 -11.04 7.52
N PHE A 85 2.68 -10.63 6.25
CA PHE A 85 1.95 -9.48 5.71
C PHE A 85 0.86 -9.95 4.75
N TRP A 86 -0.41 -9.74 5.08
CA TRP A 86 -1.51 -10.06 4.19
C TRP A 86 -1.81 -8.85 3.31
N THR A 87 -1.52 -8.93 2.01
CA THR A 87 -1.50 -7.76 1.13
C THR A 87 -2.49 -7.82 -0.03
N LYS A 88 -3.26 -8.90 -0.14
CA LYS A 88 -4.28 -9.09 -1.18
C LYS A 88 -5.25 -7.91 -1.30
N ASN A 89 -5.73 -7.63 -2.51
CA ASN A 89 -6.66 -6.54 -2.82
C ASN A 89 -6.07 -5.17 -2.48
N ASN A 90 -4.86 -4.93 -2.99
CA ASN A 90 -4.22 -3.63 -3.07
C ASN A 90 -3.83 -3.40 -4.54
N PRO A 91 -3.91 -2.16 -5.05
CA PRO A 91 -3.67 -1.85 -6.46
C PRO A 91 -2.16 -1.78 -6.78
N PHE A 92 -1.45 -2.90 -6.62
CA PHE A 92 0.00 -2.94 -6.81
C PHE A 92 0.38 -2.72 -8.28
N ASP A 93 1.19 -1.69 -8.51
CA ASP A 93 1.79 -1.39 -9.82
C ASP A 93 3.22 -1.95 -9.83
N CYS A 94 3.35 -3.21 -10.24
CA CYS A 94 4.60 -3.94 -10.15
C CYS A 94 5.59 -3.51 -11.22
N ASP A 95 6.71 -2.96 -10.78
CA ASP A 95 7.88 -2.57 -11.56
C ASP A 95 9.17 -2.97 -10.82
N SER A 96 10.31 -2.36 -11.17
CA SER A 96 11.59 -2.65 -10.53
C SER A 96 11.60 -2.46 -8.99
N ARG A 97 10.67 -1.68 -8.42
CA ARG A 97 10.52 -1.50 -6.96
C ARG A 97 10.08 -2.78 -6.25
N PHE A 98 9.54 -3.76 -6.97
CA PHE A 98 9.15 -5.07 -6.43
C PHE A 98 10.21 -6.15 -6.62
N CYS A 99 11.33 -5.86 -7.29
CA CYS A 99 12.35 -6.87 -7.58
C CYS A 99 12.91 -7.54 -6.33
N TRP A 100 13.06 -6.80 -5.23
CA TRP A 100 13.53 -7.35 -3.95
C TRP A 100 12.58 -8.42 -3.36
N ILE A 101 11.30 -8.41 -3.77
CA ILE A 101 10.31 -9.45 -3.46
C ILE A 101 10.34 -10.54 -4.55
N ALA A 102 10.24 -10.15 -5.83
CA ALA A 102 10.12 -11.06 -6.96
C ALA A 102 11.32 -11.99 -7.16
N THR A 103 12.52 -11.61 -6.70
CA THR A 103 13.75 -12.41 -6.85
C THR A 103 14.17 -13.12 -5.56
N ASN A 104 13.41 -12.98 -4.46
CA ASN A 104 13.77 -13.58 -3.17
C ASN A 104 12.59 -14.36 -2.61
N GLN A 105 12.67 -15.69 -2.72
CA GLN A 105 11.62 -16.62 -2.31
C GLN A 105 11.25 -16.45 -0.83
N THR A 106 12.24 -16.37 0.06
CA THR A 106 12.02 -16.20 1.51
C THR A 106 11.28 -14.91 1.82
N VAL A 107 11.61 -13.82 1.11
CA VAL A 107 10.89 -12.55 1.24
C VAL A 107 9.48 -12.65 0.69
N SER A 108 9.31 -13.22 -0.52
CA SER A 108 7.99 -13.36 -1.15
C SER A 108 7.02 -14.13 -0.24
N GLU A 109 7.49 -15.18 0.43
CA GLU A 109 6.71 -15.97 1.39
C GLU A 109 6.21 -15.18 2.61
N THR A 110 6.89 -14.11 3.01
CA THR A 110 6.40 -13.23 4.09
C THR A 110 5.17 -12.42 3.67
N PHE A 111 4.93 -12.24 2.37
CA PHE A 111 3.75 -11.57 1.84
C PHE A 111 2.75 -12.63 1.38
N ASN A 112 1.56 -12.66 2.00
CA ASN A 112 0.48 -13.58 1.64
C ASN A 112 -0.16 -13.16 0.30
N THR A 113 0.56 -13.48 -0.78
CA THR A 113 0.30 -13.16 -2.19
C THR A 113 0.32 -11.67 -2.53
N VAL A 114 1.25 -11.28 -3.39
CA VAL A 114 1.27 -9.96 -4.05
C VAL A 114 0.73 -10.15 -5.47
N LEU A 115 -0.43 -9.56 -5.77
CA LEU A 115 -1.03 -9.56 -7.11
C LEU A 115 -0.85 -8.19 -7.76
N CYS A 116 -0.33 -8.18 -8.98
CA CYS A 116 0.00 -6.98 -9.73
C CYS A 116 -1.15 -6.57 -10.66
N ASP A 117 -1.77 -5.42 -10.40
CA ASP A 117 -2.89 -4.89 -11.19
C ASP A 117 -2.46 -4.59 -12.63
N ASN A 118 -1.28 -3.99 -12.79
CA ASN A 118 -0.69 -3.64 -14.09
C ASN A 118 -0.32 -4.87 -14.94
N LEU A 119 -0.31 -6.07 -14.36
CA LEU A 119 -0.05 -7.34 -15.04
C LEU A 119 -1.29 -8.24 -15.12
N GLY A 120 -2.49 -7.68 -14.90
CA GLY A 120 -3.74 -8.41 -14.96
C GLY A 120 -3.92 -9.40 -13.81
N ASN A 121 -3.58 -8.99 -12.58
CA ASN A 121 -3.66 -9.79 -11.36
C ASN A 121 -2.77 -11.04 -11.35
N ARG A 122 -1.64 -11.00 -12.07
CA ARG A 122 -0.58 -12.01 -11.94
C ARG A 122 0.22 -11.80 -10.66
N THR A 123 0.86 -12.84 -10.17
CA THR A 123 1.73 -12.73 -9.00
C THR A 123 3.00 -11.93 -9.31
N VAL A 124 3.63 -11.40 -8.27
CA VAL A 124 4.85 -10.57 -8.40
C VAL A 124 6.02 -11.30 -9.07
N GLU A 125 6.07 -12.62 -9.04
CA GLU A 125 7.09 -13.42 -9.76
C GLU A 125 7.01 -13.25 -11.28
N ALA A 126 5.93 -12.70 -11.83
CA ALA A 126 5.83 -12.39 -13.26
C ALA A 126 6.87 -11.35 -13.72
N ILE A 127 7.40 -10.50 -12.83
CA ILE A 127 8.43 -9.50 -13.16
C ILE A 127 9.86 -9.99 -12.93
N THR A 128 10.07 -11.22 -12.44
CA THR A 128 11.41 -11.76 -12.16
C THR A 128 12.38 -11.64 -13.35
N PRO A 129 11.97 -11.88 -14.63
CA PRO A 129 12.86 -11.67 -15.78
C PRO A 129 13.36 -10.24 -15.91
N ASP A 130 12.52 -9.24 -15.63
CA ASP A 130 12.87 -7.82 -15.73
C ASP A 130 13.86 -7.40 -14.63
N CYS A 131 13.81 -8.07 -13.48
CA CYS A 131 14.67 -7.82 -12.33
C CYS A 131 16.11 -8.31 -12.49
N LEU A 132 16.35 -9.24 -13.42
CA LEU A 132 17.67 -9.83 -13.66
C LEU A 132 18.45 -9.10 -14.76
N ILE A 133 17.86 -8.08 -15.39
CA ILE A 133 18.50 -7.32 -16.44
C ILE A 133 19.50 -6.33 -15.82
N PRO A 134 20.80 -6.41 -16.16
CA PRO A 134 21.77 -5.42 -15.73
C PRO A 134 21.37 -4.03 -16.21
N SER A 135 21.49 -3.02 -15.34
CA SER A 135 21.15 -1.62 -15.63
C SER A 135 21.80 -1.08 -16.92
N ASN A 136 22.92 -1.67 -17.37
CA ASN A 136 23.64 -1.31 -18.59
C ASN A 136 23.05 -1.85 -19.90
N ILE A 137 22.02 -2.71 -19.85
CA ILE A 137 21.35 -3.28 -21.04
C ILE A 137 19.90 -2.77 -21.16
N THR A 138 19.51 -1.80 -20.31
CA THR A 138 18.21 -1.14 -20.43
C THR A 138 18.16 -0.29 -21.70
N THR A 139 17.87 -0.92 -22.85
CA THR A 139 17.25 -0.19 -23.94
C THR A 139 15.96 0.42 -23.39
N PRO A 140 15.64 1.69 -23.70
CA PRO A 140 14.45 2.33 -23.18
C PRO A 140 13.23 1.67 -23.84
N ARG A 141 12.72 0.60 -23.22
CA ARG A 141 11.46 -0.03 -23.60
C ARG A 141 10.51 -0.08 -22.42
N TYR A 142 10.13 1.11 -21.96
CA TYR A 142 8.71 1.46 -21.85
C TYR A 142 8.48 2.97 -21.68
N SER A 143 8.99 3.79 -22.58
CA SER A 143 8.27 5.02 -22.92
C SER A 143 7.06 4.64 -23.77
N ARG A 144 6.00 4.08 -23.17
CA ARG A 144 4.65 4.21 -23.75
C ARG A 144 4.13 5.61 -23.45
N SER A 145 4.85 6.61 -23.96
CA SER A 145 4.23 7.83 -24.47
C SER A 145 3.74 7.53 -25.89
N LEU A 146 2.75 6.67 -26.02
CA LEU A 146 1.86 6.70 -27.17
C LEU A 146 0.61 7.40 -26.68
N GLY A 147 0.39 8.61 -27.19
CA GLY A 147 -0.81 9.37 -26.95
C GLY A 147 -2.03 8.48 -27.16
N HIS A 148 -2.70 8.14 -26.07
CA HIS A 148 -4.12 7.87 -26.13
C HIS A 148 -4.80 9.23 -26.25
N PRO A 149 -5.66 9.46 -27.26
CA PRO A 149 -6.56 10.58 -27.21
C PRO A 149 -7.36 10.43 -25.91
N LEU A 150 -7.38 11.48 -25.10
CA LEU A 150 -8.30 11.60 -23.97
C LEU A 150 -9.68 11.26 -24.50
N ARG A 151 -10.23 10.09 -24.15
CA ARG A 151 -11.66 9.87 -24.31
C ARG A 151 -12.33 10.96 -23.49
N PRO A 152 -13.18 11.81 -24.09
CA PRO A 152 -13.90 12.80 -23.32
C PRO A 152 -14.70 12.06 -22.25
N VAL A 153 -14.45 12.41 -20.99
CA VAL A 153 -15.32 12.05 -19.88
C VAL A 153 -16.68 12.67 -20.21
N SER A 154 -17.62 11.85 -20.66
CA SER A 154 -19.01 12.25 -20.78
C SER A 154 -19.51 12.48 -19.35
N PHE A 155 -19.56 13.74 -18.93
CA PHE A 155 -20.36 14.14 -17.78
C PHE A 155 -21.83 13.87 -18.13
N ARG A 156 -22.38 12.76 -17.65
CA ARG A 156 -23.84 12.67 -17.51
C ARG A 156 -24.25 13.67 -16.44
N LYS A 157 -24.70 14.85 -16.87
CA LYS A 157 -25.55 15.71 -16.07
C LYS A 157 -26.91 15.02 -15.91
N SER A 158 -27.05 14.18 -14.90
CA SER A 158 -28.35 13.91 -14.30
C SER A 158 -28.16 13.31 -12.92
N GLN A 159 -28.86 13.90 -11.95
CA GLN A 159 -29.02 13.46 -10.56
C GLN A 159 -28.04 14.07 -9.55
N VAL A 160 -28.19 15.38 -9.31
CA VAL A 160 -28.27 15.88 -7.93
C VAL A 160 -29.46 16.82 -7.88
N SER A 161 -30.53 16.34 -7.25
CA SER A 161 -31.71 17.10 -6.89
C SER A 161 -31.47 17.76 -5.53
N THR A 162 -31.69 19.07 -5.49
CA THR A 162 -32.23 19.86 -4.37
C THR A 162 -31.42 20.02 -3.07
N ALA A 163 -30.77 21.19 -2.95
CA ALA A 163 -30.55 22.04 -1.76
C ALA A 163 -29.28 22.86 -2.08
N VAL A 164 -29.27 24.18 -2.24
CA VAL A 164 -29.68 25.23 -1.30
C VAL A 164 -29.92 26.50 -2.14
N ARG A 165 -31.18 26.94 -2.24
CA ARG A 165 -31.49 28.34 -2.57
C ARG A 165 -31.45 29.12 -1.26
N ASN A 166 -30.50 30.04 -1.13
CA ASN A 166 -30.67 31.38 -0.55
C ASN A 166 -29.34 31.90 0.01
N LEU A 167 -28.50 32.45 -0.86
CA LEU A 167 -27.62 33.55 -0.49
C LEU A 167 -27.72 34.60 -1.59
N ARG A 168 -28.59 35.60 -1.35
CA ARG A 168 -28.63 36.84 -2.13
C ARG A 168 -27.27 37.51 -2.01
N ARG A 169 -26.63 37.83 -3.14
CA ARG A 169 -25.58 38.84 -3.19
C ARG A 169 -26.23 40.23 -3.06
N PRO A 170 -25.69 41.15 -2.26
CA PRO A 170 -25.93 42.57 -2.46
C PRO A 170 -24.90 43.10 -3.47
N SER A 171 -25.39 43.64 -4.57
CA SER A 171 -24.63 44.46 -5.51
C SER A 171 -24.53 45.91 -4.99
N LEU A 172 -23.30 46.40 -4.92
CA LEU A 172 -22.84 47.75 -5.32
C LEU A 172 -23.61 48.98 -4.80
N TRP A 173 -22.90 49.81 -4.02
CA TRP A 173 -22.70 51.22 -4.35
C TRP A 173 -21.22 51.59 -4.06
N ARG A 174 -20.57 52.18 -5.07
CA ARG A 174 -19.26 52.89 -5.01
C ARG A 174 -19.55 54.39 -4.79
N PRO A 175 -18.49 55.22 -4.74
CA PRO A 175 -17.48 55.40 -3.69
C PRO A 175 -17.97 56.33 -2.57
#